data_AF-A0A376FLD9-F1
#
_entry.id   AF-A0A376FLD9-F1
#
_cell.length_a   1.000
_cell.length_b   1.000
_cell.length_c   1.000
_cell.angle_alpha   90.00
_cell.angle_beta   90.00
_cell.angle_gamma   90.00
#
_symmetry.space_group_name_H-M   'P 1'
#
loop_
_entity.id
_entity.type
_entity.pdbx_description
1 polymer ?
#
loop_
_entity_poly.entity_id
_entity_poly.type
_entity_poly.pdbx_seq_one_letter_code
_entity_poly.pdbx_strand_id
1 'polypeptide(L)'
;MNPIWDATPLAELHAPAGMILPIQNGDYNIPVTNGSGLVGKALDIRPPAQPLALVSGARTQFTGDTASLMVESARGSTLWPQVVSVIQLKNYTIDKRDDASQTLTTGLGRMEPSG
;
A
#
# COMPACT_ATOMS: atom_id res chain seq x y z
N MET A 1 -14.73 -10.32 26.85
CA MET A 1 -13.63 -10.95 26.09
C MET A 1 -12.66 -9.84 25.74
N ASN A 2 -11.41 -9.92 26.19
CA ASN A 2 -10.43 -8.85 25.93
C ASN A 2 -10.03 -8.87 24.45
N PRO A 3 -9.86 -7.70 23.81
CA PRO A 3 -9.36 -7.66 22.44
C PRO A 3 -7.90 -8.12 22.39
N ILE A 4 -7.49 -8.69 21.25
CA ILE A 4 -6.16 -9.31 21.10
C ILE A 4 -4.98 -8.34 21.32
N TRP A 5 -5.19 -7.04 21.10
CA TRP A 5 -4.18 -5.98 21.30
C TRP A 5 -4.08 -5.51 22.77
N ASP A 6 -4.91 -6.06 23.66
CA ASP A 6 -4.93 -5.79 25.11
C ASP A 6 -4.75 -7.11 25.90
N ALA A 7 -4.14 -8.11 25.26
CA ALA A 7 -3.81 -9.38 25.90
C ALA A 7 -2.62 -9.22 26.85
N THR A 8 -2.65 -9.93 27.97
CA THR A 8 -1.52 -9.95 28.92
C THR A 8 -0.25 -10.45 28.22
N PRO A 9 0.91 -9.80 28.43
CA PRO A 9 2.17 -10.23 27.83
C PRO A 9 2.54 -11.67 28.19
N LEU A 10 3.23 -12.34 27.26
CA LEU A 10 3.80 -13.66 27.52
C LEU A 10 4.91 -13.54 28.58
N ALA A 11 4.93 -14.50 29.49
CA ALA A 11 6.00 -14.68 30.47
C ALA A 11 6.56 -16.09 30.34
N GLU A 12 7.88 -16.22 30.40
CA GLU A 12 8.55 -17.51 30.36
C GLU A 12 8.29 -18.31 31.65
N LEU A 13 8.22 -19.63 31.52
CA LEU A 13 8.06 -20.52 32.66
C LEU A 13 9.43 -20.77 33.32
N HIS A 14 9.57 -20.44 34.59
CA HIS A 14 10.80 -20.70 35.34
C HIS A 14 10.76 -22.08 36.01
N ALA A 15 11.63 -23.01 35.59
CA ALA A 15 11.77 -24.31 36.23
C ALA A 15 12.70 -24.24 37.46
N PRO A 16 12.31 -24.86 38.60
CA PRO A 16 13.19 -25.02 39.75
C PRO A 16 14.42 -25.87 39.44
N ALA A 17 15.50 -25.68 40.22
CA ALA A 17 16.72 -26.47 40.08
C ALA A 17 16.44 -27.99 40.22
N GLY A 18 16.91 -28.77 39.25
CA GLY A 18 16.70 -30.22 39.20
C GLY A 18 15.46 -30.67 38.41
N MET A 19 14.66 -29.74 37.87
CA MET A 19 13.53 -30.05 36.97
C MET A 19 13.83 -29.56 35.55
N ILE A 20 13.52 -30.37 34.54
CA ILE A 20 13.70 -30.03 33.11
C ILE A 20 12.33 -29.69 32.52
N LEU A 21 12.24 -28.55 31.84
CA LEU A 21 11.03 -28.19 31.10
C LEU A 21 10.84 -29.11 29.89
N PRO A 22 9.59 -29.44 29.51
CA PRO A 22 9.32 -30.13 28.26
C PRO A 22 9.97 -29.42 27.07
N ILE A 23 10.43 -30.21 26.09
CA ILE A 23 11.02 -29.68 24.86
C ILE A 23 9.97 -28.81 24.16
N GLN A 24 10.29 -27.52 23.99
CA GLN A 24 9.47 -26.60 23.22
C GLN A 24 9.67 -26.90 21.73
N ASN A 25 8.63 -27.37 21.04
CA ASN A 25 8.61 -27.39 19.59
C ASN A 25 8.39 -25.96 19.07
N GLY A 26 9.16 -25.57 18.05
CA GLY A 26 9.21 -24.19 17.55
C GLY A 26 7.93 -23.69 16.88
N ASP A 27 6.94 -24.55 16.63
CA ASP A 27 5.69 -24.21 15.92
C ASP A 27 4.86 -23.09 16.60
N TYR A 28 5.07 -22.89 17.90
CA TYR A 28 4.38 -21.86 18.70
C TYR A 28 5.30 -20.72 19.15
N ASN A 29 6.54 -20.68 18.66
CA ASN A 29 7.46 -19.61 18.99
C ASN A 29 7.08 -18.35 18.21
N ILE A 30 6.72 -17.28 18.92
CA ILE A 30 6.35 -16.00 18.31
C ILE A 30 7.61 -15.14 18.23
N PRO A 31 8.10 -14.79 17.02
CA PRO A 31 9.27 -13.92 16.90
C PRO A 31 8.96 -12.53 17.48
N VAL A 32 9.83 -12.07 18.37
CA VAL A 32 9.72 -10.72 18.93
C VAL A 32 10.09 -9.70 17.85
N THR A 33 9.13 -8.84 17.51
CA THR A 33 9.35 -7.70 16.61
C THR A 33 8.84 -6.43 17.28
N ASN A 34 9.65 -5.36 17.26
CA ASN A 34 9.24 -4.04 17.71
C ASN A 34 8.54 -3.29 16.57
N GLY A 35 7.53 -3.91 15.97
CA GLY A 35 6.77 -3.32 14.87
C GLY A 35 5.93 -2.14 15.37
N SER A 36 6.26 -0.92 14.94
CA SER A 36 5.52 0.32 15.31
C SER A 36 4.32 0.60 14.41
N GLY A 37 3.70 -0.43 13.82
CA GLY A 37 2.54 -0.28 12.96
C GLY A 37 1.26 0.04 13.74
N LEU A 38 0.23 0.51 13.04
CA LEU A 38 -1.10 0.72 13.63
C LEU A 38 -1.72 -0.62 14.04
N VAL A 39 -2.43 -0.66 15.17
CA VAL A 39 -3.07 -1.87 15.72
C VAL A 39 -4.58 -1.67 15.90
N GLY A 40 -5.32 -2.78 15.88
CA GLY A 40 -6.76 -2.77 16.10
C GLY A 40 -7.50 -1.89 15.07
N LYS A 41 -8.45 -1.07 15.53
CA LYS A 41 -9.26 -0.21 14.66
C LYS A 41 -8.48 0.92 13.98
N ALA A 42 -7.29 1.25 14.46
CA ALA A 42 -6.45 2.25 13.81
C ALA A 42 -5.80 1.70 12.53
N LEU A 43 -5.72 0.37 12.37
CA LEU A 43 -5.22 -0.26 11.17
C LEU A 43 -6.29 -0.20 10.07
N ASP A 44 -6.00 0.52 8.99
CA ASP A 44 -6.84 0.52 7.80
C ASP A 44 -6.72 -0.83 7.08
N ILE A 45 -7.85 -1.56 7.01
CA ILE A 45 -7.96 -2.88 6.39
C ILE A 45 -8.65 -2.84 5.03
N ARG A 46 -8.81 -1.65 4.42
CA ARG A 46 -9.36 -1.54 3.07
C ARG A 46 -8.52 -2.38 2.09
N PRO A 47 -9.16 -2.97 1.06
CA PRO A 47 -8.43 -3.70 0.03
C PRO A 47 -7.26 -2.86 -0.49
N PRO A 48 -6.05 -3.43 -0.61
CA PRO A 48 -4.91 -2.70 -1.15
C PRO A 48 -5.29 -2.08 -2.50
N ALA A 49 -4.98 -0.78 -2.67
CA ALA A 49 -5.33 -0.07 -3.90
C ALA A 49 -4.62 -0.74 -5.09
N GLN A 50 -5.38 -1.41 -5.94
CA GLN A 50 -4.88 -2.02 -7.17
C GLN A 50 -5.18 -1.07 -8.34
N PRO A 51 -4.17 -0.50 -9.02
CA PRO A 51 -4.41 0.31 -10.21
C PRO A 51 -5.08 -0.54 -11.30
N LEU A 52 -6.07 0.03 -11.97
CA LEU A 52 -6.80 -0.65 -13.04
C LEU A 52 -6.13 -0.38 -14.40
N ALA A 53 -5.80 -1.43 -15.14
CA ALA A 53 -5.31 -1.33 -16.51
C ALA A 53 -6.48 -1.08 -17.47
N LEU A 54 -6.87 0.19 -17.62
CA LEU A 54 -8.01 0.57 -18.46
C LEU A 54 -7.71 0.55 -19.97
N VAL A 55 -6.47 0.24 -20.36
CA VAL A 55 -6.00 0.21 -21.76
C VAL A 55 -5.58 -1.21 -22.12
N SER A 56 -6.01 -1.70 -23.29
CA SER A 56 -5.64 -3.02 -23.80
C SER A 56 -4.12 -3.17 -23.91
N GLY A 57 -3.56 -4.21 -23.29
CA GLY A 57 -2.11 -4.47 -23.25
C GLY A 57 -1.35 -3.68 -22.16
N ALA A 58 -2.04 -2.89 -21.33
CA ALA A 58 -1.37 -2.13 -20.29
C ALA A 58 -1.05 -2.98 -19.06
N ARG A 59 0.12 -2.75 -18.46
CA ARG A 59 0.58 -3.38 -17.22
C ARG A 59 0.62 -2.34 -16.11
N THR A 60 0.00 -2.64 -14.98
CA THR A 60 -0.02 -1.80 -13.79
C THR A 60 0.96 -2.32 -12.75
N GLN A 61 1.78 -1.43 -12.19
CA GLN A 61 2.61 -1.71 -11.02
C GLN A 61 2.38 -0.62 -9.98
N PHE A 62 2.28 -1.00 -8.71
CA PHE A 62 2.22 -0.07 -7.59
C PHE A 62 3.38 -0.34 -6.64
N THR A 63 4.22 0.67 -6.40
CA THR A 63 5.37 0.59 -5.51
C THR A 63 5.42 1.84 -4.63
N GLY A 64 5.19 1.68 -3.33
CA GLY A 64 5.13 2.79 -2.38
C GLY A 64 3.99 3.76 -2.72
N ASP A 65 4.33 4.99 -3.09
CA ASP A 65 3.36 6.03 -3.48
C ASP A 65 3.24 6.20 -5.01
N THR A 66 3.91 5.35 -5.79
CA THR A 66 3.97 5.47 -7.25
C THR A 66 3.17 4.35 -7.93
N ALA A 67 2.11 4.73 -8.64
CA ALA A 67 1.42 3.90 -9.62
C ALA A 67 2.06 4.09 -11.00
N SER A 68 2.54 3.01 -11.62
CA SER A 68 3.03 2.98 -12.99
C SER A 68 2.06 2.21 -13.89
N LEU A 69 1.67 2.81 -15.00
CA LEU A 69 0.88 2.17 -16.07
C LEU A 69 1.75 2.12 -17.33
N MET A 70 2.28 0.94 -17.63
CA MET A 70 3.04 0.73 -18.86
C MET A 70 2.07 0.38 -19.98
N VAL A 71 2.04 1.18 -21.04
CA VAL A 71 1.17 0.99 -22.21
C VAL A 71 2.01 0.62 -23.42
N GLU A 72 1.68 -0.48 -24.08
CA GLU A 72 2.31 -0.87 -25.33
C GLU A 72 1.72 -0.06 -26.48
N SER A 73 2.42 1.01 -26.88
CA SER A 73 2.04 1.88 -28.01
C SER A 73 3.12 1.84 -29.08
N ALA A 74 2.73 1.64 -30.33
CA ALA A 74 3.63 1.70 -31.48
C ALA A 74 4.21 3.12 -31.72
N ARG A 75 3.67 4.16 -31.05
CA ARG A 75 4.10 5.56 -31.15
C ARG A 75 4.04 6.22 -29.78
N GLY A 76 5.15 6.27 -29.06
CA GLY A 76 5.24 6.87 -27.71
C GLY A 76 4.85 8.36 -27.63
N SER A 77 4.85 9.09 -28.75
CA SER A 77 4.52 10.51 -28.80
C SER A 77 3.03 10.86 -28.69
N THR A 78 2.11 9.89 -28.82
CA THR A 78 0.65 10.16 -28.78
C THR A 78 0.01 9.98 -27.41
N LEU A 79 0.73 9.38 -26.45
CA LEU A 79 0.18 9.09 -25.12
C LEU A 79 0.07 10.35 -24.26
N TRP A 80 1.06 11.23 -24.32
CA TRP A 80 1.09 12.45 -23.51
C TRP A 80 -0.14 13.36 -23.71
N PRO A 81 -0.56 13.69 -24.96
CA PRO A 81 -1.80 14.45 -25.18
C PRO A 81 -3.06 13.77 -24.62
N GLN A 82 -3.13 12.44 -24.64
CA GLN A 82 -4.26 11.69 -24.08
C GLN A 82 -4.30 11.79 -22.56
N VAL A 83 -3.15 11.68 -21.89
CA VAL A 83 -3.03 11.85 -20.42
C VAL A 83 -3.52 13.24 -20.00
N VAL A 84 -3.05 14.28 -20.69
CA VAL A 84 -3.48 15.67 -20.43
C VAL A 84 -5.00 15.82 -20.60
N SER A 85 -5.56 15.23 -21.68
CA SER A 85 -7.01 15.29 -21.93
C SER A 85 -7.81 14.60 -20.81
N VAL A 86 -7.38 13.43 -20.33
CA VAL A 86 -8.05 12.72 -19.23
C VAL A 86 -8.02 13.53 -17.94
N ILE A 87 -6.90 14.19 -17.62
CA ILE A 87 -6.76 15.02 -16.41
C ILE A 87 -7.69 16.24 -16.47
N GLN A 88 -7.79 16.88 -17.63
CA GLN A 88 -8.72 17.99 -17.86
C GLN A 88 -10.18 17.52 -17.77
N LEU A 89 -10.52 16.38 -18.37
CA LEU A 89 -11.86 15.77 -18.27
C LEU A 89 -12.25 15.43 -16.84
N LYS A 90 -11.27 15.07 -15.99
CA LYS A 90 -11.47 14.80 -14.56
C LYS A 90 -11.43 16.05 -13.69
N ASN A 91 -11.31 17.25 -14.29
CA ASN A 91 -11.31 18.55 -13.61
C ASN A 91 -10.22 18.67 -12.52
N TYR A 92 -9.07 18.04 -12.72
CA TYR A 92 -7.91 18.27 -11.84
C TYR A 92 -7.20 19.57 -12.24
N THR A 93 -6.95 20.43 -11.27
CA THR A 93 -6.14 21.65 -11.46
C THR A 93 -4.69 21.26 -11.78
N ILE A 94 -4.14 21.83 -12.86
CA ILE A 94 -2.75 21.62 -13.26
C ILE A 94 -1.93 22.82 -12.77
N ASP A 95 -1.05 22.60 -11.81
CA ASP A 95 -0.20 23.64 -11.22
C ASP A 95 1.05 23.90 -12.07
N LYS A 96 1.60 22.84 -12.66
CA LYS A 96 2.74 22.91 -13.58
C LYS A 96 2.59 21.89 -14.69
N ARG A 97 2.94 22.28 -15.92
CA ARG A 97 2.96 21.41 -17.10
C ARG A 97 4.23 21.63 -17.90
N ASP A 98 4.87 20.54 -18.30
CA ASP A 98 6.02 20.52 -19.19
C ASP A 98 5.78 19.47 -20.29
N ASP A 99 5.43 19.96 -21.47
CA ASP A 99 5.16 19.12 -22.63
C ASP A 99 6.44 18.54 -23.27
N ALA A 100 7.60 19.17 -23.04
CA ALA A 100 8.87 18.70 -23.60
C ALA A 100 9.38 17.47 -22.83
N SER A 101 9.27 17.49 -21.50
CA SER A 101 9.59 16.34 -20.65
C SER A 101 8.43 15.37 -20.45
N GLN A 102 7.23 15.69 -20.95
CA GLN A 102 6.00 14.92 -20.77
C GLN A 102 5.66 14.70 -19.28
N THR A 103 5.78 15.78 -18.49
CA THR A 103 5.47 15.77 -17.05
C THR A 103 4.50 16.88 -16.69
N LEU A 104 3.64 16.61 -15.71
CA LEU A 104 2.77 17.63 -15.11
C LEU A 104 2.64 17.36 -13.62
N THR A 105 2.29 18.41 -12.89
CA THR A 105 1.98 18.39 -11.47
C THR A 105 0.57 18.94 -11.30
N THR A 106 -0.30 18.15 -10.68
CA THR A 106 -1.65 18.58 -10.31
C THR A 106 -1.67 19.13 -8.89
N GLY A 107 -2.56 20.07 -8.62
CA GLY A 107 -2.87 20.47 -7.26
C GLY A 107 -3.55 19.35 -6.47
N LEU A 108 -3.89 19.61 -5.21
CA LEU A 108 -4.61 18.66 -4.36
C LEU A 108 -5.96 18.30 -4.99
N GLY A 109 -6.06 17.08 -5.50
CA GLY A 109 -7.31 16.53 -6.01
C GLY A 109 -8.27 16.24 -4.86
N ARG A 110 -9.52 16.68 -4.97
CA ARG A 110 -10.59 16.17 -4.08
C ARG A 110 -10.83 14.71 -4.45
N MET A 111 -10.43 13.80 -3.57
CA MET A 111 -10.84 12.39 -3.66
C MET A 111 -12.15 12.26 -2.90
N GLU A 112 -13.24 11.94 -3.60
CA GLU A 112 -14.47 11.52 -2.93
C GLU A 112 -14.18 10.22 -2.17
N PRO A 113 -14.58 10.10 -0.89
CA PRO A 113 -14.38 8.87 -0.15
C PRO A 113 -15.16 7.75 -0.83
N SER A 114 -14.46 6.70 -1.25
CA SER A 114 -15.10 5.45 -1.66
C SER A 114 -15.93 4.94 -0.49
N GLY A 115 -17.26 4.98 -0.65
CA GLY A 115 -18.23 4.46 0.32
C GLY A 115 -18.15 2.95 0.49
#